data_AF-A0A3D4BLM3-F1
#
_entry.id   AF-A0A3D4BLM3-F1
#
_cell.length_a   1.000
_cell.length_b   1.000
_cell.length_c   1.000
_cell.angle_alpha   90.00
_cell.angle_beta   90.00
_cell.angle_gamma   90.00
#
_symmetry.space_group_name_H-M   'P 1'
#
loop_
_entity.id
_entity.type
_entity.pdbx_description
1 polymer ?
#
loop_
_entity_poly.entity_id
_entity_poly.type
_entity_poly.pdbx_seq_one_letter_code
_entity_poly.pdbx_strand_id
1 'polypeptide(L)'
;MGFVLPHTLRFFRIPVTYKRALITSVVLLLIGIGLQFDKNYNCLERRNLLYPIYGIVYLFLYKVSDNFIQKKKGRHMYYLTIRYIKDEESNNSTAIENLIQLINYIITFGLSYYGSMMIISMIYNSCS
;
A
#
# COMPACT_ATOMS: atom_id res chain seq x y z
N MET A 1 11.68 -9.27 -16.33
CA MET A 1 10.28 -8.80 -16.34
C MET A 1 10.13 -7.85 -15.16
N GLY A 2 9.83 -6.57 -15.40
CA GLY A 2 9.69 -5.57 -14.33
C GLY A 2 8.26 -5.53 -13.82
N PHE A 3 8.08 -5.50 -12.49
CA PHE A 3 6.78 -5.19 -11.90
C PHE A 3 6.39 -3.77 -12.29
N VAL A 4 5.19 -3.62 -12.82
CA VAL A 4 4.70 -2.33 -13.30
C VAL A 4 3.81 -1.74 -12.23
N LEU A 5 4.22 -0.60 -11.68
CA LEU A 5 3.39 0.17 -10.77
C LEU A 5 2.74 1.35 -11.51
N PRO A 6 1.45 1.61 -11.29
CA PRO A 6 0.74 2.63 -12.04
C PRO A 6 1.31 4.03 -11.80
N HIS A 7 1.25 4.87 -12.84
CA HIS A 7 1.61 6.30 -12.81
C HIS A 7 0.98 7.10 -11.67
N THR A 8 -0.11 6.57 -11.10
CA THR A 8 -0.84 7.17 -9.99
C THR A 8 0.01 7.40 -8.75
N LEU A 9 1.11 6.65 -8.57
CA LEU A 9 2.02 6.86 -7.45
C LEU A 9 2.80 8.17 -7.52
N ARG A 10 2.94 8.75 -8.72
CA ARG A 10 3.54 10.08 -8.90
C ARG A 10 2.75 11.16 -8.15
N PHE A 11 1.43 10.99 -8.01
CA PHE A 11 0.58 11.94 -7.29
C PHE A 11 0.91 12.01 -5.80
N PHE A 12 1.47 10.96 -5.21
CA PHE A 12 1.87 10.94 -3.79
C PHE A 12 3.18 11.70 -3.52
N ARG A 13 3.87 12.22 -4.55
CA ARG A 13 4.95 13.21 -4.36
C ARG A 13 4.40 14.53 -3.84
N ILE A 14 3.17 14.88 -4.23
CA ILE A 14 2.49 16.10 -3.78
C ILE A 14 2.09 15.91 -2.31
N PRO A 15 2.60 16.73 -1.37
CA PRO A 15 2.35 16.54 0.05
C PRO A 15 0.86 16.57 0.41
N VAL A 16 0.07 17.41 -0.27
CA VAL A 16 -1.37 17.53 -0.05
C VAL A 16 -2.08 16.23 -0.43
N THR A 17 -1.78 15.67 -1.60
CA THR A 17 -2.40 14.41 -2.07
C THR A 17 -2.03 13.24 -1.18
N TYR A 18 -0.75 13.13 -0.78
CA TYR A 18 -0.30 12.13 0.18
C TYR A 18 -1.05 12.24 1.52
N LYS A 19 -1.13 13.44 2.11
CA LYS A 19 -1.85 13.67 3.37
C LYS A 19 -3.33 13.29 3.25
N ARG A 20 -3.99 13.69 2.17
CA ARG A 20 -5.40 13.34 1.92
C ARG A 20 -5.59 11.83 1.83
N ALA A 21 -4.76 11.13 1.05
CA ALA A 21 -4.84 9.68 0.93
C ALA A 21 -4.59 8.95 2.26
N LEU A 22 -3.64 9.44 3.06
CA LEU A 22 -3.37 8.91 4.40
C LEU A 22 -4.57 9.12 5.33
N ILE A 23 -5.13 10.34 5.36
CA ILE A 23 -6.33 10.65 6.17
C ILE A 23 -7.49 9.75 5.74
N THR A 24 -7.77 9.64 4.44
CA THR A 24 -8.84 8.77 3.94
C THR A 24 -8.62 7.31 4.35
N SER A 25 -7.39 6.79 4.26
CA SER A 25 -7.10 5.42 4.66
C SER A 25 -7.28 5.19 6.16
N VAL A 26 -6.89 6.17 7.00
CA VAL A 26 -7.11 6.13 8.46
C VAL A 26 -8.59 6.20 8.81
N VAL A 27 -9.36 7.10 8.18
CA VAL A 27 -10.80 7.22 8.40
C VAL A 27 -11.51 5.92 8.02
N LEU A 28 -11.17 5.33 6.87
CA LEU A 28 -11.72 4.04 6.45
C LEU A 28 -11.37 2.92 7.43
N LEU A 29 -10.16 2.91 7.99
CA LEU A 29 -9.77 1.95 9.01
C LEU A 29 -10.62 2.11 10.29
N LEU A 30 -10.83 3.34 10.75
CA LEU A 30 -11.66 3.60 11.94
C LEU A 30 -13.11 3.17 11.73
N ILE A 31 -13.69 3.45 10.55
CA ILE A 31 -15.02 2.95 10.16
C ILE A 31 -15.02 1.42 10.17
N GLY A 32 -14.00 0.80 9.56
CA GLY A 32 -13.85 -0.65 9.52
C GLY A 32 -13.77 -1.30 10.90
N ILE A 33 -13.05 -0.68 11.84
CA ILE A 33 -12.98 -1.12 13.25
C ILE A 33 -14.34 -0.95 13.94
N GLY A 34 -15.03 0.18 13.75
CA GLY A 34 -16.35 0.41 14.35
C GLY A 34 -17.39 -0.60 13.86
N LEU A 35 -17.34 -0.97 12.58
CA LEU A 35 -18.24 -1.96 11.98
C LEU A 35 -17.92 -3.41 12.39
N GLN A 36 -16.77 -3.70 13.01
CA GLN A 36 -16.47 -5.04 13.54
C GLN A 36 -17.49 -5.50 14.59
N PHE A 37 -18.06 -4.55 15.34
CA PHE A 37 -18.98 -4.84 16.44
C PHE A 37 -20.42 -5.06 15.97
N ASP A 38 -20.72 -4.77 14.70
CA ASP A 38 -22.05 -4.96 14.14
C ASP A 38 -22.29 -6.46 13.85
N LYS A 39 -23.37 -6.99 14.42
CA LYS A 39 -23.79 -8.40 14.30
C LYS A 39 -24.29 -8.77 12.91
N ASN A 40 -24.58 -7.78 12.06
CA ASN A 40 -25.06 -8.01 10.70
C ASN A 40 -23.97 -8.49 9.74
N TYR A 41 -22.70 -8.31 10.07
CA TYR A 41 -21.59 -8.73 9.21
C TYR A 41 -21.12 -10.15 9.52
N ASN A 42 -20.96 -10.96 8.47
CA ASN A 42 -20.38 -12.30 8.59
C ASN A 42 -18.85 -12.22 8.83
N CYS A 43 -18.24 -13.32 9.30
CA CYS A 43 -16.81 -13.30 9.68
C CYS A 43 -15.89 -12.97 8.47
N LEU A 44 -16.33 -13.20 7.22
CA LEU A 44 -15.57 -12.89 6.00
C LEU A 44 -15.64 -11.41 5.60
N GLU A 45 -16.80 -10.76 5.79
CA GLU A 45 -16.98 -9.31 5.65
C GLU A 45 -16.20 -8.55 6.72
N ARG A 46 -16.23 -9.04 7.96
CA ARG A 46 -15.43 -8.49 9.07
C ARG A 46 -13.94 -8.47 8.75
N ARG A 47 -13.42 -9.51 8.09
CA ARG A 47 -12.04 -9.51 7.59
C ARG A 47 -11.80 -8.38 6.57
N ASN A 48 -12.75 -8.18 5.66
CA ASN A 48 -12.62 -7.19 4.59
C ASN A 48 -12.63 -5.75 5.12
N LEU A 49 -13.28 -5.50 6.25
CA LEU A 49 -13.33 -4.19 6.91
C LEU A 49 -11.94 -3.70 7.41
N LEU A 50 -10.97 -4.59 7.61
CA LEU A 50 -9.62 -4.20 8.05
C LEU A 50 -8.63 -3.96 6.90
N TYR A 51 -9.03 -4.16 5.63
CA TYR A 51 -8.16 -3.90 4.48
C TYR A 51 -7.55 -2.49 4.40
N PRO A 52 -8.21 -1.41 4.87
CA PRO A 52 -7.61 -0.08 4.87
C PRO A 52 -6.25 0.00 5.59
N ILE A 53 -5.95 -0.92 6.53
CA ILE A 53 -4.64 -0.98 7.21
C ILE A 53 -3.49 -1.18 6.22
N TYR A 54 -3.71 -1.97 5.16
CA TYR A 54 -2.70 -2.26 4.16
C TYR A 54 -2.40 -1.04 3.28
N GLY A 55 -3.41 -0.20 3.02
CA GLY A 55 -3.22 1.09 2.36
C GLY A 55 -2.32 2.03 3.16
N ILE A 56 -2.47 2.07 4.48
CA ILE A 56 -1.63 2.87 5.37
C ILE A 56 -0.18 2.36 5.35
N VAL A 57 0.00 1.04 5.49
CA VAL A 57 1.34 0.41 5.43
C VAL A 57 2.01 0.71 4.10
N TYR A 58 1.29 0.59 2.99
CA TYR A 58 1.80 0.90 1.66
C TYR A 58 2.25 2.36 1.54
N LEU A 59 1.41 3.32 1.96
CA LEU A 59 1.74 4.74 1.93
C LEU A 59 2.99 5.05 2.76
N PHE A 60 3.14 4.40 3.92
CA PHE A 60 4.31 4.55 4.77
C PHE A 60 5.58 4.03 4.08
N LEU A 61 5.55 2.79 3.56
CA LEU A 61 6.67 2.19 2.83
C LEU A 61 7.06 3.00 1.59
N TYR A 62 6.05 3.50 0.85
CA TYR A 62 6.25 4.43 -0.26
C TYR A 62 7.05 5.65 0.20
N LYS A 63 6.65 6.30 1.30
CA LYS A 63 7.28 7.55 1.73
C LYS A 63 8.70 7.32 2.25
N VAL A 64 8.93 6.23 2.98
CA VAL A 64 10.26 5.82 3.43
C VAL A 64 11.18 5.57 2.22
N SER A 65 10.67 4.86 1.22
CA SER A 65 11.40 4.53 0.00
C SER A 65 11.75 5.76 -0.82
N ASP A 66 10.79 6.66 -1.01
CA ASP A 66 10.98 7.92 -1.73
C ASP A 66 12.01 8.82 -1.03
N ASN A 67 11.92 8.94 0.30
CA ASN A 67 12.89 9.70 1.09
C ASN A 67 14.31 9.08 1.02
N PHE A 68 14.42 7.75 1.00
CA PHE A 68 15.71 7.05 0.86
C PHE A 68 16.36 7.36 -0.49
N ILE A 69 15.59 7.27 -1.58
CA ILE A 69 16.08 7.60 -2.93
C ILE A 69 16.42 9.09 -3.03
N GLN A 70 15.60 9.96 -2.43
CA GLN A 70 15.86 11.40 -2.41
C GLN A 70 17.19 11.72 -1.72
N LYS A 71 17.50 11.07 -0.58
CA LYS A 71 18.80 11.22 0.09
C LYS A 71 19.96 10.68 -0.73
N LYS A 72 19.77 9.56 -1.44
CA LYS A 72 20.86 8.89 -2.19
C LYS A 72 21.13 9.52 -3.56
N LYS A 73 20.13 10.06 -4.22
CA LYS A 73 20.20 10.53 -5.62
C LYS A 73 19.78 11.97 -5.84
N GLY A 74 19.34 12.68 -4.81
CA GLY A 74 18.86 14.07 -4.92
C GLY A 74 17.56 14.23 -5.70
N ARG A 75 16.83 13.14 -5.99
CA ARG A 75 15.58 13.14 -6.75
C ARG A 75 14.56 12.15 -6.18
N HIS A 76 13.28 12.36 -6.48
CA HIS A 76 12.22 11.40 -6.14
C HIS A 76 12.41 10.06 -6.84
N MET A 77 11.83 9.02 -6.25
CA MET A 77 11.86 7.68 -6.84
C MET A 77 11.07 7.65 -8.15
N TYR A 78 11.69 7.10 -9.19
CA TYR A 78 11.02 6.84 -10.47
C TYR A 78 10.33 5.49 -10.43
N TYR A 79 9.13 5.43 -11.02
CA TYR A 79 8.32 4.21 -11.08
C TYR A 79 8.43 3.58 -12.46
N LEU A 80 8.54 2.25 -12.47
CA LEU A 80 8.58 1.50 -13.72
C LEU A 80 7.15 1.40 -14.27
N THR A 81 6.93 1.99 -15.45
CA THR A 81 5.61 2.08 -16.07
C THR A 81 5.38 0.92 -17.03
N ILE A 82 4.13 0.72 -17.48
CA ILE A 82 3.79 -0.34 -18.43
C ILE A 82 4.66 -0.13 -19.67
N ARG A 83 5.29 -1.20 -20.18
CA ARG A 83 6.17 -1.21 -21.38
C ARG A 83 5.62 -0.46 -22.60
N TYR A 84 4.30 -0.26 -22.68
CA TYR A 84 3.59 0.40 -23.77
C TYR A 84 3.44 1.91 -23.59
N ILE A 85 3.69 2.45 -22.39
CA ILE A 85 3.75 3.89 -22.09
C ILE A 85 5.22 4.21 -21.83
N LYS A 86 5.95 4.56 -22.90
CA LYS A 86 7.33 5.06 -22.79
C LYS A 86 7.29 6.43 -22.09
N ASP A 87 7.45 6.43 -20.77
CA ASP A 87 7.69 7.65 -20.02
C ASP A 87 9.19 7.76 -19.69
N GLU A 88 9.73 8.98 -19.76
CA GLU A 88 11.15 9.26 -19.51
C GLU A 88 11.59 8.82 -18.11
N GLU A 89 10.68 8.87 -17.13
CA GLU A 89 10.93 8.38 -15.77
C GLU A 89 11.21 6.87 -15.73
N SER A 90 10.50 6.07 -16.53
CA SER A 90 10.69 4.62 -16.52
C SER A 90 12.01 4.21 -17.17
N ASN A 91 12.48 4.95 -18.17
CA ASN A 91 13.79 4.72 -18.78
C ASN A 91 14.94 5.10 -17.83
N ASN A 92 14.71 6.09 -16.95
CA ASN A 92 15.68 6.55 -15.96
C ASN A 92 15.57 5.82 -14.61
N SER A 93 14.62 4.87 -14.47
CA SER A 93 14.48 4.04 -13.28
C SER A 93 15.67 3.09 -13.16
N THR A 94 16.24 3.01 -11.97
CA THR A 94 17.36 2.10 -11.70
C THR A 94 16.91 0.76 -11.14
N ALA A 95 17.78 -0.24 -11.26
CA ALA A 95 17.56 -1.56 -10.67
C ALA A 95 17.24 -1.52 -9.16
N ILE A 96 17.85 -0.58 -8.41
CA ILE A 96 17.59 -0.39 -6.98
C ILE A 96 16.16 0.11 -6.73
N GLU A 97 15.67 1.05 -7.54
CA GLU A 97 14.29 1.57 -7.41
C GLU A 97 13.27 0.49 -7.72
N ASN A 98 13.55 -0.34 -8.73
CA ASN A 98 12.72 -1.50 -9.08
C ASN A 98 12.72 -2.56 -7.97
N LEU A 99 13.87 -2.81 -7.34
CA LEU A 99 13.97 -3.74 -6.21
C LEU A 99 13.17 -3.23 -5.00
N ILE A 100 13.28 -1.95 -4.67
CA ILE A 100 12.52 -1.32 -3.58
C ILE A 100 11.01 -1.40 -3.86
N GLN A 101 10.59 -1.13 -5.10
CA GLN A 101 9.21 -1.25 -5.53
C GLN A 101 8.68 -2.69 -5.38
N LEU A 102 9.48 -3.68 -5.78
CA LEU A 102 9.14 -5.09 -5.61
C LEU A 102 9.04 -5.46 -4.13
N ILE A 103 9.99 -5.03 -3.30
CA ILE A 103 9.99 -5.27 -1.85
C ILE A 103 8.74 -4.65 -1.22
N ASN A 104 8.42 -3.39 -1.54
CA ASN A 104 7.21 -2.73 -1.03
C ASN A 104 5.95 -3.49 -1.43
N TYR A 105 5.86 -3.93 -2.69
CA TYR A 105 4.74 -4.74 -3.17
C TYR A 105 4.62 -6.07 -2.40
N ILE A 106 5.72 -6.81 -2.25
CA ILE A 106 5.74 -8.09 -1.52
C ILE A 106 5.38 -7.89 -0.05
N ILE A 107 5.89 -6.83 0.59
CA ILE A 107 5.58 -6.56 2.00
C ILE A 107 4.11 -6.18 2.14
N THR A 108 3.58 -5.26 1.33
CA THR A 108 2.17 -4.86 1.40
C THR A 108 1.24 -6.03 1.09
N PHE A 109 1.51 -6.79 0.03
CA PHE A 109 0.69 -7.93 -0.35
C PHE A 109 0.82 -9.10 0.63
N GLY A 110 2.05 -9.41 1.05
CA GLY A 110 2.32 -10.43 2.06
C GLY A 110 1.68 -10.10 3.40
N LEU A 111 1.82 -8.87 3.89
CA LEU A 111 1.12 -8.42 5.09
C LEU A 111 -0.40 -8.48 4.91
N SER A 112 -0.92 -8.16 3.72
CA SER A 112 -2.35 -8.30 3.45
C SER A 112 -2.85 -9.73 3.53
N TYR A 113 -2.08 -10.67 2.99
CA TYR A 113 -2.41 -12.08 3.00
C TYR A 113 -2.25 -12.70 4.39
N TYR A 114 -1.09 -12.56 5.02
CA TYR A 114 -0.83 -13.15 6.35
C TYR A 114 -1.62 -12.45 7.46
N GLY A 115 -1.73 -11.13 7.40
CA GLY A 115 -2.53 -10.34 8.35
C GLY A 115 -4.01 -10.72 8.28
N SER A 116 -4.56 -10.89 7.07
CA SER A 116 -5.96 -11.32 6.92
C SER A 116 -6.19 -12.75 7.43
N MET A 117 -5.23 -13.67 7.23
CA MET A 117 -5.30 -15.03 7.77
C MET A 117 -5.21 -15.06 9.31
N MET A 118 -4.34 -14.25 9.92
CA MET A 118 -4.27 -14.13 11.39
C MET A 118 -5.56 -13.55 11.98
N ILE A 119 -6.07 -12.46 11.38
CA ILE A 119 -7.35 -11.86 11.78
C ILE A 119 -8.48 -12.88 11.68
N ILE A 120 -8.53 -13.68 10.60
CA ILE A 120 -9.49 -14.79 10.49
C ILE A 120 -9.33 -15.75 11.67
N SER A 121 -8.12 -16.22 11.97
CA SER A 121 -7.93 -17.17 13.08
C SER A 121 -8.39 -16.64 14.44
N MET A 122 -8.17 -15.34 14.70
CA MET A 122 -8.62 -14.67 15.92
C MET A 122 -10.15 -14.47 15.96
N ILE A 123 -10.75 -14.05 14.84
CA ILE A 123 -12.19 -13.84 14.73
C ILE A 123 -12.94 -15.18 14.70
N TYR A 124 -12.41 -16.21 14.06
CA TYR A 124 -13.06 -17.53 13.95
C TYR A 124 -13.14 -18.22 15.32
N ASN A 125 -12.08 -18.14 16.12
CA ASN A 125 -12.10 -18.55 17.54
C ASN A 125 -13.08 -17.72 18.40
N SER A 126 -13.52 -16.57 17.91
CA SER A 126 -14.52 -15.71 18.57
C SER A 126 -15.93 -15.85 17.94
N CYS A 127 -16.05 -16.52 16.78
CA CYS A 127 -17.29 -16.80 16.05
C CYS A 127 -17.86 -18.20 16.39
N SER A 128 -17.07 -19.09 17.03
CA SER A 128 -17.47 -20.39 17.58
C SER A 128 -17.84 -20.29 19.06
#